data_AF-A0A8J6DPD1-F1
#
_entry.id   AF-A0A8J6DPD1-F1
#
_cell.length_a   1.000
_cell.length_b   1.000
_cell.length_c   1.000
_cell.angle_alpha   90.00
_cell.angle_beta   90.00
_cell.angle_gamma   90.00
#
_symmetry.space_group_name_H-M   'P 1'
#
loop_
_entity.id
_entity.type
_entity.pdbx_description
1 polymer ?
#
loop_
_entity_poly.entity_id
_entity_poly.type
_entity_poly.pdbx_seq_one_letter_code
_entity_poly.pdbx_strand_id
1 'polypeptide(L)'
;SRMSVPLRKLFVLTGVMTAGGCSLVYYLIQSKKKKSCNHCLCPLETFSRASYYQLALEQLHSHPSALEALGTPLNVHYLQLTDKYNFVDIADAQLKIPVSGSKSEGHLYVTSSRDAPFKRYYE
;
A
#
# COMPACT_ATOMS: atom_id res chain seq x y z
N SER A 1 12.16 -7.74 -57.67
CA SER A 1 12.92 -6.73 -56.91
C SER A 1 13.07 -7.23 -55.48
N ARG A 2 14.23 -7.78 -55.09
CA ARG A 2 14.48 -8.29 -53.73
C ARG A 2 14.98 -7.13 -52.87
N MET A 3 14.16 -6.69 -51.91
CA MET A 3 14.59 -5.70 -50.91
C MET A 3 15.61 -6.34 -49.97
N SER A 4 16.90 -6.07 -50.19
CA SER A 4 17.96 -6.38 -49.23
C SER A 4 17.97 -5.32 -48.14
N VAL A 5 17.09 -5.47 -47.14
CA VAL A 5 17.20 -4.64 -45.93
C VAL A 5 18.44 -5.13 -45.17
N PRO A 6 19.44 -4.28 -44.90
CA PRO A 6 20.68 -4.72 -44.27
C PRO A 6 20.38 -5.30 -42.89
N LEU A 7 20.95 -6.48 -42.61
CA LEU A 7 20.71 -7.29 -41.39
C LEU A 7 20.82 -6.47 -40.10
N ARG A 8 21.71 -5.46 -40.07
CA ARG A 8 21.87 -4.51 -38.97
C ARG A 8 20.60 -3.67 -38.69
N LYS A 9 19.83 -3.28 -39.72
CA LYS A 9 18.55 -2.55 -39.56
C LYS A 9 17.42 -3.47 -39.08
N LEU A 10 17.44 -4.76 -39.43
CA LEU A 10 16.45 -5.73 -38.97
C LEU A 10 16.56 -5.99 -37.46
N PHE A 11 17.79 -6.04 -36.92
CA PHE A 11 18.05 -6.18 -35.48
C PHE A 11 17.64 -4.94 -34.67
N VAL A 12 17.86 -3.74 -35.19
CA VAL A 12 17.43 -2.50 -34.51
C VAL A 12 15.90 -2.39 -34.48
N LEU A 13 15.20 -2.84 -35.53
CA LEU A 13 13.74 -2.76 -35.62
C LEU A 13 13.02 -3.78 -34.71
N THR A 14 13.65 -4.93 -34.44
CA THR A 14 13.08 -5.97 -33.56
C THR A 14 13.31 -5.70 -32.07
N GLY A 15 14.39 -5.01 -31.70
CA GLY A 15 14.68 -4.66 -30.30
C GLY A 15 13.76 -3.59 -29.69
N VAL A 16 13.22 -2.68 -30.52
CA VAL A 16 12.35 -1.58 -30.04
C VAL A 16 10.94 -2.08 -29.66
N MET A 17 10.50 -3.21 -30.23
CA MET A 17 9.15 -3.76 -29.99
C MET A 17 9.03 -4.59 -28.70
N THR A 18 10.12 -5.12 -28.14
CA THR A 18 10.05 -6.02 -26.97
C THR A 18 10.11 -5.29 -25.63
N ALA A 19 10.70 -4.10 -25.54
CA ALA A 19 10.75 -3.35 -24.28
C ALA A 19 9.37 -2.84 -23.82
N GLY A 20 8.52 -2.40 -24.76
CA GLY A 20 7.17 -1.90 -24.47
C GLY A 20 6.14 -3.01 -24.21
N GLY A 21 6.22 -4.10 -24.97
CA GLY A 21 5.32 -5.25 -24.83
C GLY A 21 5.52 -6.00 -23.51
N CYS A 22 6.78 -6.23 -23.11
CA CYS A 22 7.09 -6.91 -21.85
C CYS A 22 6.65 -6.11 -20.63
N SER A 23 6.78 -4.78 -20.65
CA SER A 23 6.33 -3.93 -19.54
C SER A 23 4.81 -3.84 -19.46
N LEU A 24 4.09 -3.80 -20.59
CA LEU A 24 2.63 -3.89 -20.61
C LEU A 24 2.12 -5.26 -20.16
N VAL A 25 2.72 -6.35 -20.64
CA VAL A 25 2.38 -7.72 -20.21
C VAL A 25 2.70 -7.91 -18.72
N TYR A 26 3.84 -7.40 -18.24
CA TYR A 26 4.17 -7.39 -16.82
C TYR A 26 3.14 -6.58 -16.02
N TYR A 27 2.73 -5.39 -16.49
CA TYR A 27 1.68 -4.59 -15.85
C TYR A 27 0.32 -5.30 -15.83
N LEU A 28 -0.06 -5.99 -16.92
CA LEU A 28 -1.30 -6.76 -17.01
C LEU A 28 -1.28 -8.02 -16.13
N ILE A 29 -0.14 -8.71 -16.01
CA ILE A 29 0.03 -9.85 -15.10
C ILE A 29 0.03 -9.37 -13.64
N GLN A 30 0.70 -8.26 -13.33
CA GLN A 30 0.70 -7.65 -12.01
C GLN A 30 -0.69 -7.15 -11.62
N SER A 31 -1.46 -6.54 -12.53
CA SER A 31 -2.85 -6.12 -12.27
C SER A 31 -3.82 -7.29 -12.09
N LYS A 32 -3.60 -8.41 -12.79
CA LYS A 32 -4.35 -9.66 -12.58
C LYS A 32 -4.02 -10.30 -11.22
N LYS A 33 -2.75 -10.32 -10.81
CA LYS A 33 -2.36 -10.72 -9.44
C LYS A 33 -2.86 -9.76 -8.36
N LYS A 34 -3.03 -8.47 -8.69
CA LYS A 34 -3.65 -7.47 -7.80
C LYS A 34 -5.12 -7.74 -7.49
N LYS A 35 -5.82 -8.58 -8.26
CA LYS A 35 -7.16 -9.08 -7.92
C LYS A 35 -7.15 -10.36 -7.06
N SER A 36 -6.01 -11.07 -6.98
CA SER A 36 -5.89 -12.31 -6.21
C SER A 36 -5.22 -12.13 -4.84
N CYS A 37 -4.52 -11.01 -4.62
CA CYS A 37 -4.01 -10.62 -3.31
C CYS A 37 -4.71 -9.35 -2.83
N ASN A 38 -5.86 -9.51 -2.18
CA ASN A 38 -6.23 -8.64 -1.06
C ASN A 38 -5.32 -8.91 0.18
N HIS A 39 -4.30 -9.76 0.04
CA HIS A 39 -3.53 -10.32 1.13
C HIS A 39 -2.04 -10.36 0.76
N CYS A 40 -1.30 -9.29 1.06
CA CYS A 40 0.16 -9.20 0.95
C CYS A 40 0.74 -8.92 -0.44
N LEU A 41 0.73 -7.64 -0.80
CA LEU A 41 1.91 -6.87 -1.26
C LEU A 41 1.39 -5.50 -1.66
N CYS A 42 1.35 -4.53 -0.73
CA CYS A 42 1.38 -3.14 -1.14
C CYS A 42 2.07 -2.21 -0.13
N PRO A 43 2.72 -1.16 -0.66
CA PRO A 43 3.61 -0.25 0.04
C PRO A 43 2.82 0.98 0.49
N LEU A 44 2.63 1.18 1.79
CA LEU A 44 2.13 2.41 2.47
C LEU A 44 0.75 2.95 2.04
N GLU A 45 0.51 3.18 0.76
CA GLU A 45 -0.74 3.60 0.11
C GLU A 45 -1.93 2.67 0.38
N THR A 46 -1.71 1.36 0.55
CA THR A 46 -2.80 0.46 0.94
C THR A 46 -3.08 0.49 2.43
N PHE A 47 -2.11 0.87 3.26
CA PHE A 47 -2.35 1.03 4.69
C PHE A 47 -3.20 2.26 4.95
N SER A 48 -2.89 3.39 4.30
CA SER A 48 -3.69 4.63 4.42
C SER A 48 -5.11 4.49 3.86
N ARG A 49 -5.31 3.60 2.87
CA ARG A 49 -6.63 3.23 2.33
C ARG A 49 -7.33 2.11 3.09
N ALA A 50 -6.69 1.46 4.06
CA ALA A 50 -7.32 0.38 4.79
C ALA A 50 -8.39 0.94 5.75
N SER A 51 -9.49 0.20 5.92
CA SER A 51 -10.61 0.63 6.75
C SER A 51 -10.20 0.91 8.20
N TYR A 52 -9.34 0.08 8.79
CA TYR A 52 -8.85 0.28 10.15
C TYR A 52 -8.03 1.57 10.33
N TYR A 53 -7.29 2.01 9.31
CA TYR A 53 -6.54 3.28 9.37
C TYR A 53 -7.49 4.49 9.31
N GLN A 54 -8.44 4.47 8.37
CA GLN A 54 -9.40 5.56 8.22
C GLN A 54 -10.32 5.68 9.44
N LEU A 55 -10.84 4.55 9.94
CA LEU A 55 -11.67 4.52 11.14
C LEU A 55 -10.93 5.01 12.38
N ALA A 56 -9.64 4.66 12.53
CA ALA A 56 -8.85 5.15 13.64
C ALA A 56 -8.69 6.67 13.62
N LEU A 57 -8.49 7.27 12.44
CA LEU A 57 -8.43 8.73 12.31
C LEU A 57 -9.81 9.38 12.58
N GLU A 58 -10.89 8.80 12.08
CA GLU A 58 -12.24 9.29 12.36
C GLU A 58 -12.55 9.25 13.87
N GLN A 59 -12.15 8.18 14.55
CA GLN A 59 -12.24 8.08 16.01
C GLN A 59 -11.38 9.14 16.70
N LEU A 60 -10.15 9.37 16.25
CA LEU A 60 -9.30 10.43 16.81
C LEU A 60 -9.94 11.82 16.64
N HIS A 61 -10.53 12.10 15.47
CA HIS A 61 -11.21 13.36 15.19
C HIS A 61 -12.49 13.57 16.00
N SER A 62 -13.15 12.49 16.41
CA SER A 62 -14.36 12.56 17.24
C SER A 62 -14.08 12.66 18.75
N HIS A 63 -12.81 12.58 19.17
CA HIS A 63 -12.42 12.68 20.58
C HIS A 63 -11.87 14.08 20.93
N PRO A 64 -12.70 14.99 21.50
CA PRO A 64 -12.28 16.36 21.78
C PRO A 64 -11.11 16.44 22.77
N SER A 65 -11.06 15.58 23.78
CA SER A 65 -9.95 15.55 24.75
C SER A 65 -8.60 15.21 24.09
N ALA A 66 -8.59 14.35 23.08
CA ALA A 66 -7.38 14.02 22.33
C ALA A 66 -6.94 15.21 21.45
N LEU A 67 -7.89 15.89 20.80
CA LEU A 67 -7.63 17.09 20.02
C LEU A 67 -7.15 18.26 20.89
N GLU A 68 -7.67 18.40 22.10
CA GLU A 68 -7.23 19.42 23.05
C GLU A 68 -5.79 19.19 23.53
N ALA A 69 -5.41 17.93 23.73
CA ALA A 69 -4.06 17.54 24.15
C ALA A 69 -3.04 17.71 23.01
N LEU A 70 -3.38 17.28 21.79
CA LEU A 70 -2.52 17.38 20.61
C LEU A 70 -2.44 18.82 20.10
N GLY A 71 -3.56 19.54 20.11
CA GLY A 71 -3.73 20.87 19.52
C GLY A 71 -4.15 20.81 18.05
N THR A 72 -4.72 21.90 17.55
CA THR A 72 -5.09 22.07 16.14
C THR A 72 -4.08 22.98 15.42
N PRO A 73 -3.79 22.76 14.13
CA PRO A 73 -4.30 21.68 13.28
C PRO A 73 -3.68 20.32 13.61
N LEU A 74 -4.46 19.25 13.43
CA LEU A 74 -3.98 17.87 13.56
C LEU A 74 -3.25 17.46 12.29
N ASN A 75 -2.01 17.02 12.42
CA ASN A 75 -1.18 16.45 11.36
C ASN A 75 -0.97 14.96 11.60
N VAL A 76 -1.16 14.16 10.55
CA VAL A 76 -0.89 12.72 10.56
C VAL A 76 0.35 12.47 9.71
N HIS A 77 1.33 11.77 10.28
CA HIS A 77 2.61 11.52 9.62
C HIS A 77 2.66 10.14 8.99
N TYR A 78 3.67 9.93 8.15
CA TYR A 78 3.86 8.64 7.46
C TYR A 78 4.13 7.50 8.44
N LEU A 79 3.41 6.39 8.23
CA LEU A 79 3.59 5.16 8.99
C LEU A 79 4.96 4.53 8.67
N GLN A 80 5.75 4.20 9.68
CA GLN A 80 6.99 3.45 9.47
C GLN A 80 6.70 1.96 9.32
N LEU A 81 6.65 1.45 8.09
CA LEU A 81 6.29 0.04 7.80
C LEU A 81 7.26 -0.99 8.39
N THR A 82 8.50 -0.58 8.68
CA THR A 82 9.52 -1.42 9.32
C THR A 82 9.48 -1.38 10.85
N ASP A 83 8.62 -0.57 11.46
CA ASP A 83 8.44 -0.55 12.91
C ASP A 83 7.83 -1.88 13.36
N LYS A 84 8.43 -2.52 14.37
CA LYS A 84 7.99 -3.80 14.94
C LYS A 84 6.56 -3.79 15.49
N TYR A 85 6.03 -2.61 15.79
CA TYR A 85 4.65 -2.43 16.27
C TYR A 85 3.63 -2.30 15.12
N ASN A 86 4.10 -2.29 13.86
CA ASN A 86 3.25 -2.26 12.67
C ASN A 86 3.23 -3.65 12.04
N PHE A 87 2.11 -4.36 12.18
CA PHE A 87 1.88 -5.63 11.49
C PHE A 87 0.45 -5.74 11.00
N VAL A 88 0.27 -6.38 9.86
CA VAL A 88 -1.05 -6.72 9.32
C VAL A 88 -1.00 -8.13 8.77
N ASP A 89 -1.86 -8.99 9.30
CA ASP A 89 -2.11 -10.34 8.84
C ASP A 89 -3.59 -10.48 8.43
N ILE A 90 -4.02 -11.70 8.08
CA ILE A 90 -5.37 -12.00 7.61
C ILE A 90 -6.42 -11.85 8.71
N ALA A 91 -6.02 -12.06 9.96
CA ALA A 91 -6.89 -12.03 11.13
C ALA A 91 -6.77 -10.70 11.88
N ASP A 92 -5.55 -10.18 12.01
CA ASP A 92 -5.24 -9.09 12.92
C ASP A 92 -4.42 -7.99 12.23
N ALA A 93 -4.67 -6.75 12.64
CA ALA A 93 -3.93 -5.56 12.25
C ALA A 93 -3.56 -4.76 13.50
N GLN A 94 -2.29 -4.41 13.62
CA GLN A 94 -1.79 -3.47 14.62
C GLN A 94 -0.98 -2.37 13.94
N LEU A 95 -1.31 -1.12 14.30
CA LEU A 95 -0.65 0.06 13.77
C LEU A 95 -0.29 1.03 14.89
N LYS A 96 0.83 1.73 14.69
CA LYS A 96 1.30 2.86 15.47
C LYS A 96 1.43 4.05 14.54
N ILE A 97 0.37 4.86 14.48
CA ILE A 97 0.25 5.99 13.56
C ILE A 97 0.82 7.25 14.25
N PRO A 98 1.91 7.84 13.75
CA PRO A 98 2.44 9.08 14.31
C PRO A 98 1.51 10.26 14.02
N VAL A 99 1.14 11.00 15.07
CA VAL A 99 0.24 12.17 15.00
C VAL A 99 0.82 13.34 15.78
N SER A 100 0.54 14.56 15.34
CA SER A 100 0.99 15.77 16.03
C SER A 100 -0.02 16.88 15.89
N GLY A 101 -0.07 17.77 16.86
CA GLY A 101 -0.73 19.06 16.74
C GLY A 101 0.17 20.20 17.16
N SER A 102 -0.42 21.37 17.37
CA SER A 102 0.30 22.58 17.77
C SER A 102 0.84 22.56 19.20
N LYS A 103 0.32 21.68 20.07
CA LYS A 103 0.72 21.59 21.48
C LYS A 103 1.63 20.41 21.77
N SER A 104 1.35 19.26 21.17
CA SER A 104 2.09 18.03 21.44
C SER A 104 2.12 17.08 20.24
N GLU A 105 3.06 16.13 20.29
CA GLU A 105 3.17 15.01 19.37
C GLU A 105 2.98 13.69 20.10
N GLY A 106 2.54 12.66 19.37
CA GLY A 106 2.25 11.35 19.94
C GLY A 106 2.02 10.28 18.89
N HIS A 107 1.52 9.14 19.37
CA HIS A 107 1.21 8.00 18.52
C HIS A 107 -0.19 7.49 18.82
N LEU A 108 -0.97 7.28 17.76
CA LEU A 108 -2.25 6.58 17.82
C LEU A 108 -1.99 5.09 17.64
N TYR A 109 -2.25 4.31 18.69
CA TYR A 109 -2.17 2.86 18.65
C TYR A 109 -3.51 2.28 18.23
N VAL A 110 -3.50 1.46 17.19
CA VAL A 110 -4.70 0.87 16.60
C VAL A 110 -4.55 -0.63 16.62
N THR A 111 -5.57 -1.33 17.09
CA THR A 111 -5.69 -2.78 16.98
C THR A 111 -7.03 -3.11 16.33
N SER A 112 -7.02 -4.03 15.38
CA SER A 112 -8.23 -4.50 14.71
C SER A 112 -8.10 -6.00 14.51
N SER A 113 -9.14 -6.74 14.84
CA SER A 113 -9.24 -8.17 14.59
C SER A 113 -10.44 -8.45 13.67
N ARG A 114 -10.43 -9.61 13.05
CA ARG A 114 -11.53 -10.13 12.22
C ARG A 114 -11.92 -11.52 12.74
N ASP A 115 -13.19 -11.86 12.66
CA ASP A 115 -13.70 -13.19 13.02
C ASP A 115 -13.58 -14.21 11.87
N ALA A 116 -13.33 -15.47 12.24
CA ALA A 116 -13.09 -16.63 11.38
C ALA A 116 -14.32 -17.04 10.51
N PRO A 117 -14.15 -17.81 9.40
CA PRO A 117 -12.95 -18.55 8.98
C PRO A 117 -12.21 -17.95 7.78
N PHE A 118 -10.88 -17.86 7.90
CA PHE A 118 -9.99 -17.43 6.81
C PHE A 118 -9.38 -18.66 6.14
N LYS A 119 -9.60 -18.83 4.83
CA LYS A 119 -8.88 -19.84 4.05
C LYS A 119 -7.55 -19.27 3.59
N ARG A 120 -6.46 -19.85 4.07
CA ARG A 120 -5.11 -19.58 3.59
C ARG A 120 -4.87 -20.55 2.44
N TYR A 121 -4.85 -20.06 1.21
CA TYR A 121 -4.63 -20.89 0.02
C TYR A 121 -3.16 -21.31 -0.02
N TYR A 122 -2.85 -22.45 0.59
CA TYR A 122 -1.60 -23.20 0.41
C TYR A 122 -1.93 -24.67 0.05
N GLU A 123 -2.59 -24.86 -1.08
CA GLU A 123 -2.69 -26.19 -1.72
C GLU A 123 -1.93 -26.16 -3.05
#